data_AF-A0AAC9QMZ4-F1
#
_entry.id   AF-A0AAC9QMZ4-F1
#
_cell.length_a   1.000
_cell.length_b   1.000
_cell.length_c   1.000
_cell.angle_alpha   90.00
_cell.angle_beta   90.00
_cell.angle_gamma   90.00
#
_symmetry.space_group_name_H-M   'P 1'
#
loop_
_entity.id
_entity.type
_entity.pdbx_description
1 polymer ?
#
loop_
_entity_poly.entity_id
_entity_poly.type
_entity_poly.pdbx_seq_one_letter_code
_entity_poly.pdbx_strand_id
1 'polypeptide(L)'
;MTHSQKTDSTIPSSKKQQSSHPCLSSCSRCKKKSIGHLKTREVIIETSNPAFQPTSPISTKNPRTTLAFIDAHNRPIALLYKKGHINQAQYKAAERFYVYWRQCQGDAQMSLDLTIQKVDSDQRYTHPIEAQTNALKQLQTVKIELGTLGYRLVEQVVGYDQAFKELSPSKRKQNSLADHLRDCLDLLAVHWGYANRTKIS
;
A
#
# COMPACT_ATOMS: atom_id res chain seq x y z
N MET A 1 68.89 13.97 20.97
CA MET A 1 69.24 13.18 22.17
C MET A 1 67.91 12.76 22.76
N THR A 2 67.52 11.49 22.95
CA THR A 2 68.22 10.21 22.92
C THR A 2 67.13 9.11 22.90
N HIS A 3 67.29 8.16 21.98
CA HIS A 3 66.99 6.71 22.02
C HIS A 3 66.02 6.10 23.06
N SER A 4 65.12 5.22 22.60
CA SER A 4 65.31 3.74 22.62
C SER A 4 64.01 3.02 22.19
N GLN A 5 63.98 2.35 21.02
CA GLN A 5 64.29 0.92 20.75
C GLN A 5 63.19 -0.05 21.24
N LYS A 6 62.43 -0.68 20.30
CA LYS A 6 62.61 -2.05 19.71
C LYS A 6 62.46 -3.15 20.78
N THR A 7 61.63 -4.18 20.63
CA THR A 7 61.70 -5.34 19.70
C THR A 7 60.33 -6.04 19.63
N ASP A 8 59.74 -6.38 18.48
CA ASP A 8 60.02 -7.46 17.52
C ASP A 8 59.74 -8.89 18.04
N SER A 9 59.01 -9.69 17.24
CA SER A 9 59.14 -11.16 17.02
C SER A 9 57.82 -11.95 16.82
N THR A 10 57.58 -12.35 15.57
CA THR A 10 57.43 -13.77 15.13
C THR A 10 56.04 -14.47 15.12
N ILE A 11 55.54 -14.68 13.89
CA ILE A 11 54.56 -15.65 13.32
C ILE A 11 55.30 -17.03 13.17
N PRO A 12 54.76 -18.29 13.22
CA PRO A 12 53.65 -18.78 12.36
C PRO A 12 52.81 -20.05 12.73
N SER A 13 51.67 -20.20 12.03
CA SER A 13 51.10 -21.41 11.38
C SER A 13 50.78 -22.72 12.17
N SER A 14 49.53 -23.22 12.08
CA SER A 14 49.19 -24.52 11.41
C SER A 14 47.77 -25.09 11.66
N LYS A 15 47.05 -25.32 10.54
CA LYS A 15 46.29 -26.52 10.08
C LYS A 15 45.11 -27.19 10.86
N LYS A 16 44.00 -27.27 10.10
CA LYS A 16 43.11 -28.43 9.72
C LYS A 16 42.15 -29.10 10.72
N GLN A 17 40.85 -29.09 10.34
CA GLN A 17 39.96 -30.23 9.94
C GLN A 17 38.52 -29.66 9.85
N GLN A 18 37.71 -29.67 8.79
CA GLN A 18 37.36 -30.56 7.67
C GLN A 18 36.48 -31.78 8.05
N SER A 19 35.16 -31.66 7.87
CA SER A 19 34.22 -32.73 7.46
C SER A 19 32.90 -32.07 6.97
N SER A 20 32.68 -31.94 5.66
CA SER A 20 32.15 -32.92 4.67
C SER A 20 30.61 -33.01 4.64
N HIS A 21 30.06 -32.56 3.51
CA HIS A 21 28.67 -32.57 3.04
C HIS A 21 28.08 -34.00 2.85
N PRO A 22 26.79 -34.15 2.51
CA PRO A 22 26.44 -34.11 1.08
C PRO A 22 25.12 -33.38 0.71
N CYS A 23 25.13 -32.87 -0.52
CA CYS A 23 24.04 -32.35 -1.35
C CYS A 23 23.04 -33.48 -1.72
N LEU A 24 21.86 -33.33 -2.35
CA LEU A 24 21.20 -32.35 -3.20
C LEU A 24 19.67 -32.54 -3.04
N SER A 25 18.88 -31.48 -3.27
CA SER A 25 17.70 -31.63 -4.13
C SER A 25 17.32 -30.30 -4.76
N SER A 26 17.40 -30.28 -6.08
CA SER A 26 17.11 -29.19 -6.99
C SER A 26 15.60 -29.05 -7.25
N CYS A 27 15.04 -27.87 -7.06
CA CYS A 27 13.80 -27.46 -7.75
C CYS A 27 13.94 -26.06 -8.35
N SER A 28 14.00 -26.05 -9.68
CA SER A 28 13.47 -25.06 -10.62
C SER A 28 13.57 -23.56 -10.26
N ARG A 29 14.65 -22.99 -10.80
CA ARG A 29 14.84 -21.59 -11.15
C ARG A 29 13.66 -21.02 -11.95
N CYS A 30 12.70 -20.37 -11.30
CA CYS A 30 11.82 -19.42 -11.97
C CYS A 30 12.57 -18.10 -12.13
N LYS A 31 13.24 -17.91 -13.27
CA LYS A 31 13.71 -16.59 -13.71
C LYS A 31 12.49 -15.68 -13.86
N LYS A 32 12.16 -14.87 -12.85
CA LYS A 32 11.33 -13.68 -13.06
C LYS A 32 12.11 -12.77 -14.01
N LYS A 33 11.61 -12.67 -15.24
CA LYS A 33 12.07 -11.65 -16.19
C LYS A 33 11.90 -10.30 -15.49
N SER A 34 12.98 -9.54 -15.41
CA SER A 34 12.97 -8.17 -14.89
C SER A 34 12.07 -7.31 -15.77
N ILE A 35 10.83 -7.13 -15.37
CA ILE A 35 10.00 -6.03 -15.85
C ILE A 35 10.67 -4.76 -15.30
N GLY A 36 11.00 -3.85 -16.20
CA GLY A 36 12.05 -2.84 -16.03
C GLY A 36 11.95 -1.97 -14.78
N HIS A 37 13.11 -1.55 -14.29
CA HIS A 37 13.44 -0.44 -13.37
C HIS A 37 12.36 0.18 -12.44
N LEU A 38 11.37 -0.56 -11.97
CA LEU A 38 10.57 -0.19 -10.82
C LEU A 38 11.32 -0.75 -9.61
N LYS A 39 12.09 0.10 -8.94
CA LYS A 39 12.71 -0.23 -7.65
C LYS A 39 11.60 -0.29 -6.59
N THR A 40 10.78 -1.34 -6.63
CA THR A 40 9.88 -1.71 -5.54
C THR A 40 10.75 -2.02 -4.34
N ARG A 41 10.64 -1.23 -3.27
CA ARG A 41 11.23 -1.58 -1.97
C ARG A 41 10.21 -2.45 -1.26
N GLU A 42 10.27 -3.74 -1.55
CA GLU A 42 9.47 -4.75 -0.84
C GLU A 42 9.88 -4.74 0.64
N VAL A 43 8.93 -4.44 1.53
CA VAL A 43 9.11 -4.62 2.97
C VAL A 43 8.50 -5.94 3.35
N ILE A 44 9.31 -6.78 3.97
CA ILE A 44 8.91 -8.08 4.48
C ILE A 44 8.25 -7.84 5.84
N ILE A 45 6.97 -8.20 5.97
CA ILE A 45 6.29 -8.26 7.26
C ILE A 45 5.90 -9.71 7.57
N GLU A 46 5.92 -10.06 8.86
CA GLU A 46 5.32 -11.31 9.33
C GLU A 46 3.81 -11.09 9.50
N THR A 47 3.00 -11.84 8.77
CA THR A 47 1.52 -11.84 8.90
C THR A 47 1.01 -13.23 9.25
N SER A 48 -0.25 -13.35 9.66
CA SER A 48 -0.87 -14.65 9.93
C SER A 48 -0.95 -15.48 8.66
N ASN A 49 -0.54 -16.75 8.74
CA ASN A 49 -0.61 -17.67 7.61
C ASN A 49 -2.08 -18.07 7.34
N PRO A 50 -2.68 -17.69 6.20
CA PRO A 50 -4.06 -18.06 5.88
C PRO A 50 -4.24 -19.58 5.68
N ALA A 51 -3.16 -20.31 5.39
CA ALA A 51 -3.16 -21.76 5.28
C ALA A 51 -2.87 -22.48 6.61
N PHE A 52 -2.80 -21.76 7.74
CA PHE A 52 -2.57 -22.36 9.05
C PHE A 52 -3.75 -23.25 9.45
N GLN A 53 -3.45 -24.49 9.81
CA GLN A 53 -4.44 -25.45 10.31
C GLN A 53 -4.29 -25.60 11.83
N PRO A 54 -5.29 -25.19 12.63
CA PRO A 54 -5.22 -25.29 14.10
C PRO A 54 -5.16 -26.72 14.62
N THR A 55 -5.68 -27.68 13.85
CA THR A 55 -5.76 -29.10 14.18
C THR A 55 -4.43 -29.84 14.02
N SER A 56 -3.45 -29.24 13.37
CA SER A 56 -2.12 -29.82 13.15
C SER A 56 -1.07 -29.14 14.01
N PRO A 57 -0.05 -29.87 14.51
CA PRO A 57 1.01 -29.26 15.30
C PRO A 57 1.76 -28.21 14.49
N ILE A 58 2.20 -27.15 15.17
CA ILE A 58 2.99 -26.07 14.57
C ILE A 58 4.31 -26.67 14.11
N SER A 59 4.59 -26.56 12.82
CA SER A 59 5.79 -27.12 12.20
C SER A 59 6.18 -26.28 10.99
N THR A 60 7.34 -26.56 10.40
CA THR A 60 7.78 -25.94 9.15
C THR A 60 6.76 -26.12 8.01
N LYS A 61 5.94 -27.18 8.07
CA LYS A 61 4.86 -27.44 7.10
C LYS A 61 3.52 -26.78 7.48
N ASN A 62 3.39 -26.26 8.70
CA ASN A 62 2.20 -25.56 9.22
C ASN A 62 2.61 -24.38 10.14
N PRO A 63 3.26 -23.33 9.59
CA PRO A 63 3.68 -22.19 10.39
C PRO A 63 2.47 -21.29 10.72
N ARG A 64 2.48 -20.67 11.90
CA ARG A 64 1.45 -19.69 12.32
C ARG A 64 1.52 -18.38 11.54
N THR A 65 2.72 -18.01 11.11
CA THR A 65 3.00 -16.78 10.38
C THR A 65 3.65 -17.07 9.04
N THR A 66 3.32 -16.26 8.04
CA THR A 66 3.97 -16.23 6.73
C THR A 66 4.55 -14.85 6.47
N LEU A 67 5.63 -14.80 5.71
CA LEU A 67 6.20 -13.54 5.24
C LEU A 67 5.33 -13.01 4.10
N ALA A 68 4.75 -11.83 4.31
CA ALA A 68 4.09 -11.08 3.26
C ALA A 68 4.99 -9.94 2.79
N PHE A 69 5.15 -9.82 1.48
CA PHE A 69 5.77 -8.65 0.87
C PHE A 69 4.70 -7.56 0.75
N ILE A 70 4.87 -6.47 1.49
CA ILE A 70 4.08 -5.26 1.30
C ILE A 70 5.00 -4.23 0.64
N ASP A 71 4.52 -3.59 -0.40
CA ASP A 71 5.22 -2.45 -0.97
C ASP A 71 5.10 -1.27 0.00
N ALA A 72 6.21 -0.90 0.64
CA ALA A 72 6.23 0.20 1.60
C ALA A 72 6.11 1.58 0.95
N HIS A 73 6.07 1.65 -0.39
CA HIS A 73 5.83 2.89 -1.14
C HIS A 73 4.36 3.14 -1.49
N ASN A 74 3.45 2.20 -1.19
CA ASN A 74 2.12 2.09 -1.81
C ASN A 74 1.08 3.16 -1.48
N ARG A 75 1.42 4.32 -0.92
CA ARG A 75 0.43 5.39 -0.70
C ARG A 75 1.02 6.74 -1.05
N PRO A 76 0.97 7.17 -2.33
CA PRO A 76 1.38 8.50 -2.74
C PRO A 76 0.77 9.60 -1.86
N ILE A 77 -0.50 9.44 -1.50
CA ILE A 77 -1.24 10.37 -0.62
C ILE A 77 -0.64 10.46 0.79
N ALA A 78 -0.35 9.33 1.44
CA ALA A 78 0.25 9.34 2.78
C ALA A 78 1.66 9.98 2.76
N LEU A 79 2.42 9.76 1.67
CA LEU A 79 3.72 10.38 1.49
C LEU A 79 3.60 11.90 1.27
N LEU A 80 2.62 12.36 0.49
CA LEU A 80 2.34 13.78 0.30
C LEU A 80 1.96 14.46 1.61
N TYR A 81 1.12 13.81 2.42
CA TYR A 81 0.71 14.33 3.73
C TYR A 81 1.88 14.43 4.69
N LYS A 82 2.70 13.36 4.81
CA LYS A 82 3.90 13.36 5.65
C LYS A 82 4.90 14.45 5.27
N LYS A 83 4.97 14.80 3.98
CA LYS A 83 5.83 15.88 3.47
C LYS A 83 5.22 17.29 3.60
N GLY A 84 3.98 17.40 4.05
CA GLY A 84 3.27 18.68 4.12
C GLY A 84 2.84 19.25 2.77
N HIS A 85 2.80 18.42 1.72
CA HIS A 85 2.30 18.85 0.40
C HIS A 85 0.77 18.84 0.31
N ILE A 86 0.10 18.12 1.21
CA ILE A 86 -1.35 18.17 1.38
C ILE A 86 -1.68 18.36 2.86
N ASN A 87 -2.80 19.04 3.13
CA ASN A 87 -3.26 19.30 4.49
C ASN A 87 -4.11 18.14 5.04
N GLN A 88 -4.49 18.20 6.32
CA GLN A 88 -5.26 17.14 6.96
C GLN A 88 -6.66 16.96 6.36
N ALA A 89 -7.30 18.04 5.90
CA ALA A 89 -8.64 17.98 5.30
C ALA A 89 -8.61 17.27 3.94
N GLN A 90 -7.63 17.62 3.09
CA GLN A 90 -7.33 16.95 1.82
C GLN A 90 -6.99 15.47 2.03
N TYR A 91 -6.21 15.15 3.07
CA TYR A 91 -5.86 13.76 3.39
C TYR A 91 -7.11 12.94 3.79
N LYS A 92 -7.96 13.48 4.69
CA LYS A 92 -9.24 12.84 5.07
C LYS A 92 -10.18 12.66 3.88
N ALA A 93 -10.21 13.65 2.98
CA ALA A 93 -10.98 13.55 1.74
C ALA A 93 -10.46 12.40 0.86
N ALA A 94 -9.15 12.30 0.65
CA ALA A 94 -8.55 11.21 -0.11
C ALA A 94 -8.86 9.83 0.52
N GLU A 95 -8.76 9.69 1.85
CA GLU A 95 -9.12 8.44 2.53
C GLU A 95 -10.60 8.07 2.34
N ARG A 96 -11.51 9.05 2.43
CA ARG A 96 -12.93 8.83 2.22
C ARG A 96 -13.24 8.44 0.78
N PHE A 97 -12.62 9.11 -0.20
CA PHE A 97 -12.71 8.71 -1.60
C PHE A 97 -12.28 7.25 -1.78
N TYR A 98 -11.14 6.87 -1.19
CA TYR A 98 -10.61 5.52 -1.28
C TYR A 98 -11.57 4.46 -0.74
N VAL A 99 -12.24 4.74 0.38
CA VAL A 99 -13.24 3.84 0.96
C VAL A 99 -14.40 3.62 0.01
N TYR A 100 -14.99 4.68 -0.54
CA TYR A 100 -16.10 4.55 -1.50
C TYR A 100 -15.66 3.87 -2.80
N TRP A 101 -14.48 4.24 -3.32
CA TRP A 101 -13.90 3.62 -4.50
C TRP A 101 -13.72 2.11 -4.29
N ARG A 102 -13.07 1.70 -3.20
CA ARG A 102 -12.87 0.28 -2.87
C ARG A 102 -14.18 -0.48 -2.68
N GLN A 103 -15.19 0.13 -2.06
CA GLN A 103 -16.53 -0.46 -1.93
C GLN A 103 -17.18 -0.72 -3.30
N CYS A 104 -16.94 0.14 -4.28
CA CYS A 104 -17.44 -0.04 -5.65
C CYS A 104 -16.62 -1.04 -6.46
N GLN A 105 -15.31 -1.13 -6.18
CA GLN A 105 -14.40 -2.09 -6.81
C GLN A 105 -14.57 -3.52 -6.28
N GLY A 106 -15.41 -3.72 -5.26
CA GLY A 106 -15.67 -4.99 -4.61
C GLY A 106 -15.86 -6.13 -5.61
N ASP A 107 -14.93 -7.07 -5.54
CA ASP A 107 -14.82 -8.27 -6.34
C ASP A 107 -16.14 -9.02 -6.51
N ALA A 108 -16.33 -9.59 -7.70
CA ALA A 108 -17.39 -10.53 -8.08
C ALA A 108 -17.39 -11.85 -7.27
N GLN A 109 -16.83 -11.88 -6.05
CA GLN A 109 -16.69 -13.03 -5.17
C GLN A 109 -17.33 -12.86 -3.78
N MET A 110 -18.16 -11.83 -3.58
CA MET A 110 -19.14 -11.89 -2.49
C MET A 110 -20.34 -12.70 -3.00
N SER A 111 -20.24 -14.03 -2.97
CA SER A 111 -21.42 -14.88 -2.96
C SER A 111 -22.16 -14.60 -1.66
N LEU A 112 -23.01 -13.58 -1.69
CA LEU A 112 -23.84 -13.20 -0.56
C LEU A 112 -24.89 -14.31 -0.43
N ASP A 113 -24.80 -15.09 0.65
CA ASP A 113 -25.87 -16.01 1.01
C ASP A 113 -27.07 -15.15 1.44
N LEU A 114 -27.98 -14.90 0.49
CA LEU A 114 -29.16 -14.04 0.63
C LEU A 114 -30.24 -14.63 1.55
N THR A 115 -29.94 -15.71 2.28
CA THR A 115 -30.88 -16.46 3.10
C THR A 115 -31.00 -15.97 4.54
N ILE A 116 -30.17 -15.01 4.99
CA ILE A 116 -30.28 -14.46 6.35
C ILE A 116 -31.43 -13.46 6.42
N GLN A 117 -32.59 -14.00 6.78
CA GLN A 117 -33.80 -13.26 7.15
C GLN A 117 -33.53 -12.43 8.41
N LYS A 118 -33.88 -11.14 8.32
CA LYS A 118 -33.82 -10.13 9.39
C LYS A 118 -34.40 -10.63 10.72
N VAL A 119 -33.65 -10.42 11.80
CA VAL A 119 -34.21 -10.20 13.13
C VAL A 119 -33.84 -8.79 13.54
N ASP A 120 -34.88 -8.00 13.81
CA ASP A 120 -34.81 -6.63 14.27
C ASP A 120 -34.20 -6.58 15.67
N SER A 121 -33.09 -5.85 15.83
CA SER A 121 -32.62 -5.33 17.12
C SER A 121 -31.42 -4.39 16.89
N ASP A 122 -31.73 -3.09 16.87
CA ASP A 122 -30.90 -2.02 17.43
C ASP A 122 -29.37 -2.10 17.21
N GLN A 123 -28.92 -1.94 15.98
CA GLN A 123 -27.59 -1.37 15.68
C GLN A 123 -27.62 -0.91 14.23
N ARG A 124 -26.85 0.13 13.89
CA ARG A 124 -26.69 0.73 12.55
C ARG A 124 -26.09 -0.25 11.52
N TYR A 125 -26.76 -1.35 11.23
CA TYR A 125 -26.39 -2.32 10.23
C TYR A 125 -26.87 -1.80 8.87
N THR A 126 -25.93 -1.34 8.04
CA THR A 126 -26.19 -1.05 6.63
C THR A 126 -25.89 -2.32 5.84
N HIS A 127 -26.87 -2.79 5.07
CA HIS A 127 -26.68 -3.97 4.24
C HIS A 127 -25.55 -3.74 3.21
N PRO A 128 -24.71 -4.73 2.85
CA PRO A 128 -23.61 -4.53 1.91
C PRO A 128 -24.02 -3.89 0.58
N ILE A 129 -25.20 -4.26 0.07
CA ILE A 129 -25.78 -3.65 -1.15
C ILE A 129 -26.14 -2.17 -0.93
N GLU A 130 -26.69 -1.81 0.23
CA GLU A 130 -27.02 -0.42 0.56
C GLU A 130 -25.75 0.43 0.70
N ALA A 131 -24.69 -0.13 1.30
CA ALA A 131 -23.39 0.53 1.40
C ALA A 131 -22.78 0.79 0.01
N GLN A 132 -22.81 -0.21 -0.88
CA GLN A 132 -22.30 -0.09 -2.25
C GLN A 132 -23.12 0.91 -3.07
N THR A 133 -24.45 0.87 -2.99
CA THR A 133 -25.32 1.82 -3.71
C THR A 133 -25.11 3.25 -3.24
N ASN A 134 -24.90 3.47 -1.94
CA ASN A 134 -24.52 4.78 -1.42
C ASN A 134 -23.14 5.22 -1.93
N ALA A 135 -22.14 4.33 -1.89
CA ALA A 135 -20.80 4.60 -2.41
C ALA A 135 -20.82 5.03 -3.89
N LEU A 136 -21.59 4.32 -4.73
CA LEU A 136 -21.77 4.66 -6.13
C LEU A 136 -22.36 6.06 -6.32
N LYS A 137 -23.40 6.42 -5.55
CA LYS A 137 -23.99 7.77 -5.60
C LYS A 137 -22.98 8.85 -5.21
N GLN A 138 -22.17 8.59 -4.17
CA GLN A 138 -21.12 9.51 -3.75
C GLN A 138 -20.04 9.69 -4.84
N LEU A 139 -19.55 8.60 -5.43
CA LEU A 139 -18.56 8.67 -6.51
C LEU A 139 -19.11 9.34 -7.78
N GLN A 140 -20.38 9.12 -8.11
CA GLN A 140 -21.03 9.82 -9.23
C GLN A 140 -21.10 11.32 -8.98
N THR A 141 -21.44 11.74 -7.77
CA THR A 141 -21.48 13.16 -7.40
C THR A 141 -20.09 13.79 -7.51
N VAL A 142 -19.09 13.14 -6.93
CA VAL A 142 -17.68 13.54 -7.03
C VAL A 142 -17.20 13.63 -8.49
N LYS A 143 -17.61 12.69 -9.35
CA LYS A 143 -17.25 12.70 -10.77
C LYS A 143 -17.85 13.90 -11.52
N ILE A 144 -19.05 14.32 -11.15
CA ILE A 144 -19.69 15.52 -11.70
C ILE A 144 -18.93 16.77 -11.25
N GLU A 145 -18.57 16.86 -9.96
CA GLU A 145 -17.87 18.02 -9.39
C GLU A 145 -16.44 18.19 -9.93
N LEU A 146 -15.67 17.11 -10.04
CA LEU A 146 -14.27 17.14 -10.50
C LEU A 146 -14.14 17.11 -12.04
N GLY A 147 -15.21 16.72 -12.74
CA GLY A 147 -15.18 16.40 -14.15
C GLY A 147 -14.35 15.14 -14.48
N THR A 148 -14.36 14.75 -15.75
CA THR A 148 -13.75 13.49 -16.21
C THR A 148 -12.23 13.43 -15.94
N LEU A 149 -11.50 14.52 -16.20
CA LEU A 149 -10.04 14.53 -16.06
C LEU A 149 -9.61 14.55 -14.58
N GLY A 150 -10.26 15.38 -13.76
CA GLY A 150 -9.99 15.45 -12.32
C GLY A 150 -10.31 14.13 -11.62
N TYR A 151 -11.48 13.54 -11.92
CA TYR A 151 -11.85 12.23 -11.39
C TYR A 151 -10.83 11.15 -11.77
N ARG A 152 -10.40 11.08 -13.03
CA ARG A 152 -9.41 10.09 -13.48
C ARG A 152 -8.06 10.25 -12.76
N LEU A 153 -7.62 11.49 -12.53
CA LEU A 153 -6.39 11.74 -11.79
C LEU A 153 -6.49 11.25 -10.34
N VAL A 154 -7.59 11.56 -9.65
CA VAL A 154 -7.85 11.10 -8.27
C VAL A 154 -7.94 9.58 -8.23
N GLU A 155 -8.63 8.95 -9.18
CA GLU A 155 -8.73 7.50 -9.29
C GLU A 155 -7.36 6.84 -9.48
N GLN A 156 -6.51 7.39 -10.36
CA GLN A 156 -5.14 6.91 -10.59
C GLN A 156 -4.26 7.01 -9.33
N VAL A 157 -4.27 8.17 -8.66
CA VAL A 157 -3.35 8.41 -7.55
C VAL A 157 -3.86 7.85 -6.22
N VAL A 158 -5.16 7.94 -5.95
CA VAL A 158 -5.78 7.52 -4.68
C VAL A 158 -6.31 6.10 -4.75
N GLY A 159 -6.95 5.72 -5.86
CA GLY A 159 -7.53 4.39 -6.04
C GLY A 159 -6.45 3.34 -6.34
N TYR A 160 -5.66 3.58 -7.38
CA TYR A 160 -4.61 2.67 -7.84
C TYR A 160 -3.23 2.92 -7.21
N ASP A 161 -3.12 3.90 -6.32
CA ASP A 161 -1.86 4.26 -5.64
C ASP A 161 -0.70 4.60 -6.62
N GLN A 162 -1.00 5.09 -7.83
CA GLN A 162 0.02 5.42 -8.83
C GLN A 162 0.81 6.67 -8.46
N ALA A 163 2.13 6.59 -8.55
CA ALA A 163 2.99 7.75 -8.34
C ALA A 163 2.97 8.71 -9.56
N PHE A 164 3.12 10.01 -9.33
CA PHE A 164 3.22 10.99 -10.44
C PHE A 164 4.32 10.67 -11.47
N LYS A 165 5.36 9.97 -11.02
CA LYS A 165 6.48 9.52 -11.85
C LYS A 165 6.03 8.51 -12.93
N GLU A 166 5.01 7.73 -12.63
CA GLU A 166 4.40 6.74 -13.53
C GLU A 166 3.42 7.41 -14.51
N LEU A 167 2.73 8.46 -14.06
CA LEU A 167 1.80 9.23 -14.89
C LEU A 167 2.51 10.09 -15.93
N SER A 168 3.71 10.59 -15.64
CA SER A 168 4.47 11.39 -16.59
C SER A 168 5.99 11.33 -16.35
N PRO A 169 6.81 11.18 -17.40
CA PRO A 169 8.27 11.25 -17.27
C PRO A 169 8.79 12.68 -17.06
N SER A 170 8.01 13.71 -17.42
CA SER A 170 8.43 15.11 -17.33
C SER A 170 8.19 15.68 -15.93
N LYS A 171 9.25 16.24 -15.32
CA LYS A 171 9.15 16.84 -13.97
C LYS A 171 8.17 18.00 -13.91
N ARG A 172 8.09 18.82 -14.96
CA ARG A 172 7.13 19.93 -15.05
C ARG A 172 5.69 19.42 -15.03
N LYS A 173 5.39 18.39 -15.83
CA LYS A 173 4.06 17.76 -15.86
C LYS A 173 3.72 17.10 -14.52
N GLN A 174 4.67 16.44 -13.87
CA GLN A 174 4.48 15.87 -12.53
C GLN A 174 4.06 16.92 -11.50
N ASN A 175 4.70 18.10 -11.52
CA ASN A 175 4.33 19.19 -10.61
C ASN A 175 2.92 19.70 -10.92
N SER A 176 2.59 19.92 -12.20
CA SER A 176 1.24 20.32 -12.62
C SER A 176 0.17 19.28 -12.23
N LEU A 177 0.48 17.98 -12.32
CA LEU A 177 -0.40 16.92 -11.84
C LEU A 177 -0.58 16.95 -10.31
N ALA A 178 0.49 17.26 -9.57
CA ALA A 178 0.41 17.40 -8.13
C ALA A 178 -0.39 18.63 -7.70
N ASP A 179 -0.28 19.74 -8.44
CA ASP A 179 -1.08 20.94 -8.23
C ASP A 179 -2.56 20.65 -8.51
N HIS A 180 -2.87 20.06 -9.67
CA HIS A 180 -4.25 19.67 -10.02
C HIS A 180 -4.85 18.65 -9.03
N LEU A 181 -4.05 17.71 -8.53
CA LEU A 181 -4.52 16.79 -7.49
C LEU A 181 -4.91 17.53 -6.21
N ARG A 182 -4.14 18.54 -5.79
CA ARG A 182 -4.48 19.35 -4.60
C ARG A 182 -5.81 20.06 -4.78
N ASP A 183 -6.01 20.70 -5.93
CA ASP A 183 -7.28 21.38 -6.24
C ASP A 183 -8.47 20.42 -6.18
N CYS A 184 -8.31 19.20 -6.73
CA CYS A 184 -9.33 18.16 -6.66
C CYS A 184 -9.61 17.73 -5.21
N LEU A 185 -8.57 17.53 -4.40
CA LEU A 185 -8.71 17.14 -2.99
C LEU A 185 -9.34 18.25 -2.14
N ASP A 186 -9.12 19.52 -2.47
CA ASP A 186 -9.77 20.65 -1.82
C ASP A 186 -11.28 20.67 -2.12
N LEU A 187 -11.68 20.45 -3.37
CA LEU A 187 -13.09 20.32 -3.74
C LEU A 187 -13.75 19.16 -2.98
N LEU A 188 -13.08 18.01 -2.89
CA LEU A 188 -13.56 16.87 -2.11
C LEU A 188 -13.65 17.17 -0.60
N ALA A 189 -12.67 17.89 -0.07
CA ALA A 189 -12.68 18.30 1.33
C ALA A 189 -13.86 19.23 1.63
N VAL A 190 -14.22 20.13 0.70
CA VAL A 190 -15.41 20.97 0.82
C VAL A 190 -16.69 20.13 0.70
N HIS A 191 -16.77 19.24 -0.29
CA HIS A 191 -17.93 18.37 -0.54
C HIS A 191 -18.30 17.53 0.70
N TRP A 192 -17.30 16.98 1.39
CA TRP A 192 -17.51 16.18 2.60
C TRP A 192 -17.45 16.96 3.92
N GLY A 193 -17.32 18.29 3.87
CA GLY A 193 -17.32 19.15 5.06
C GLY A 193 -16.05 19.06 5.92
N TYR A 194 -14.94 18.59 5.36
CA TYR A 194 -13.62 18.63 6.02
C TYR A 194 -12.98 20.02 5.96
N ALA A 195 -13.32 20.80 4.94
CA ALA A 195 -12.91 22.18 4.79
C ALA A 195 -14.14 23.08 4.64
N ASN A 196 -14.12 24.22 5.33
CA ASN A 196 -15.14 25.25 5.14
C ASN A 196 -14.77 26.09 3.91
N ARG A 197 -15.76 26.36 3.06
CA ARG A 197 -15.61 27.22 1.86
C ARG A 197 -15.06 28.62 2.17
N THR A 198 -15.09 29.04 3.43
CA THR A 198 -14.68 30.36 3.92
C THR A 198 -13.16 30.56 4.04
N LYS A 199 -12.33 29.53 3.85
CA LYS A 199 -10.85 29.63 3.89
C LYS A 199 -10.18 29.44 2.52
N ILE A 200 -10.81 29.95 1.48
CA ILE A 200 -10.23 30.04 0.14
C ILE A 200 -10.23 31.52 -0.23
N SER A 201 -9.32 32.29 0.38
CA SER A 201 -9.00 33.68 0.01
C SER A 201 -7.49 33.86 -0.01
#